data_AF-A0A3D2P9C4-F1
#
_entry.id   AF-A0A3D2P9C4-F1
#
_cell.length_a   1.000
_cell.length_b   1.000
_cell.length_c   1.000
_cell.angle_alpha   90.00
_cell.angle_beta   90.00
_cell.angle_gamma   90.00
#
_symmetry.space_group_name_H-M   'P 1'
#
loop_
_entity.id
_entity.type
_entity.pdbx_description
1 polymer ?
#
loop_
_entity_poly.entity_id
_entity_poly.type
_entity_poly.pdbx_seq_one_letter_code
_entity_poly.pdbx_strand_id
1 'polypeptide(L)'
;GLIHLEGCHGCGKTHLATAWLRENNVPLEDWGNMVFDAGQGGGPEQLFHAINRAWQAEHRMVVLSTPAQSEILSKLPDVRSRLAAGIFLSIPDPGDEVLTTILERHLLVHGIKLTREDLQFFIHRLPRSPQDVIHAAELMKNIMFEQKMTASKKLFHLVLEEIVS
;
A
#
# COMPACT_ATOMS: atom_id res chain seq x y z
N GLY A 1 -15.70 -4.61 -16.72
CA GLY A 1 -14.67 -5.65 -16.42
C GLY A 1 -14.12 -5.41 -15.03
N LEU A 2 -13.66 -6.45 -14.33
CA LEU A 2 -13.20 -6.35 -12.92
C LEU A 2 -11.73 -6.76 -12.81
N ILE A 3 -10.93 -5.96 -12.11
CA ILE A 3 -9.55 -6.25 -11.73
C ILE A 3 -9.50 -6.34 -10.21
N HIS A 4 -9.00 -7.44 -9.66
CA HIS A 4 -8.81 -7.63 -8.23
C HIS A 4 -7.31 -7.67 -7.94
N LEU A 5 -6.84 -6.66 -7.21
CA LEU A 5 -5.45 -6.49 -6.81
C LEU A 5 -5.30 -6.77 -5.32
N GLU A 6 -4.66 -7.89 -5.01
CA GLU A 6 -4.42 -8.36 -3.65
C GLU A 6 -2.97 -8.09 -3.21
N GLY A 7 -2.75 -7.76 -1.94
CA GLY A 7 -1.40 -7.65 -1.37
C GLY A 7 -1.41 -7.05 0.03
N CYS A 8 -0.28 -7.08 0.73
CA CYS A 8 -0.16 -6.57 2.09
C CYS A 8 -0.40 -5.06 2.22
N HIS A 9 -0.56 -4.55 3.45
CA HIS A 9 -0.69 -3.12 3.66
C HIS A 9 0.58 -2.37 3.19
N GLY A 10 0.40 -1.19 2.59
CA GLY A 10 1.51 -0.38 2.09
C GLY A 10 2.20 -0.89 0.82
N CYS A 11 1.87 -2.07 0.26
CA CYS A 11 2.57 -2.62 -0.91
C CYS A 11 2.30 -1.89 -2.26
N GLY A 12 1.63 -0.74 -2.23
CA GLY A 12 1.42 0.09 -3.43
C GLY A 12 0.12 -0.18 -4.20
N LYS A 13 -0.81 -0.98 -3.68
CA LYS A 13 -2.14 -1.22 -4.30
C LYS A 13 -2.84 0.08 -4.72
N THR A 14 -2.97 1.04 -3.80
CA THR A 14 -3.59 2.35 -4.05
C THR A 14 -2.83 3.14 -5.11
N HIS A 15 -1.49 3.06 -5.10
CA HIS A 15 -0.66 3.71 -6.11
C HIS A 15 -0.90 3.13 -7.51
N LEU A 16 -0.95 1.80 -7.64
CA LEU A 16 -1.22 1.13 -8.91
C LEU A 16 -2.62 1.40 -9.43
N ALA A 17 -3.64 1.39 -8.56
CA ALA A 17 -4.99 1.79 -8.96
C ALA A 17 -5.07 3.25 -9.41
N THR A 18 -4.37 4.16 -8.74
CA THR A 18 -4.26 5.58 -9.13
C THR A 18 -3.59 5.72 -10.50
N ALA A 19 -2.49 4.99 -10.74
CA ALA A 19 -1.82 4.98 -12.03
C ALA A 19 -2.73 4.45 -13.13
N TRP A 20 -3.44 3.35 -12.87
CA TRP A 20 -4.40 2.77 -13.81
C TRP A 20 -5.52 3.75 -14.19
N LEU A 21 -6.10 4.48 -13.23
CA LEU A 21 -7.10 5.50 -13.52
C LEU A 21 -6.54 6.59 -14.44
N ARG A 22 -5.34 7.10 -14.15
CA ARG A 22 -4.66 8.12 -14.96
C ARG A 22 -4.38 7.63 -16.37
N GLU A 23 -3.86 6.42 -16.54
CA GLU A 23 -3.59 5.82 -17.85
C GLU A 23 -4.86 5.64 -18.69
N ASN A 24 -6.02 5.46 -18.03
CA ASN A 24 -7.32 5.35 -18.68
C ASN A 24 -8.09 6.67 -18.76
N ASN A 25 -7.44 7.81 -18.48
CA ASN A 25 -8.04 9.16 -18.46
C ASN A 25 -9.27 9.30 -17.55
N VAL A 26 -9.30 8.55 -16.45
CA VAL A 26 -10.35 8.66 -15.43
C VAL A 26 -9.95 9.71 -14.39
N PRO A 27 -10.78 10.73 -14.12
CA PRO A 27 -10.56 11.68 -13.04
C PRO A 27 -10.47 10.99 -11.68
N LEU A 28 -9.58 11.46 -10.79
CA LEU A 28 -9.48 10.88 -9.44
C LEU A 28 -10.74 11.11 -8.59
N GLU A 29 -11.57 12.08 -8.96
CA GLU A 29 -12.88 12.33 -8.35
C GLU A 29 -13.83 11.14 -8.52
N ASP A 30 -13.65 10.34 -9.58
CA ASP A 30 -14.41 9.12 -9.85
C ASP A 30 -13.86 7.87 -9.15
N TRP A 31 -12.88 8.03 -8.25
CA TRP A 31 -12.26 6.91 -7.52
C TRP A 31 -13.30 5.97 -6.90
N GLY A 32 -14.30 6.50 -6.18
CA GLY A 32 -15.31 5.68 -5.51
C GLY A 32 -16.25 4.92 -6.46
N ASN A 33 -16.30 5.30 -7.74
CA ASN A 33 -17.09 4.63 -8.77
C ASN A 33 -16.31 3.50 -9.45
N MET A 34 -14.98 3.62 -9.50
CA MET A 34 -14.11 2.71 -10.25
C MET A 34 -13.17 1.89 -9.37
N VAL A 35 -13.02 2.23 -8.09
CA VAL A 35 -12.14 1.54 -7.15
C VAL A 35 -12.89 1.26 -5.86
N PHE A 36 -12.85 0.01 -5.41
CA PHE A 36 -13.26 -0.40 -4.08
C PHE A 36 -12.03 -0.80 -3.29
N ASP A 37 -11.72 -0.04 -2.25
CA ASP A 37 -10.63 -0.35 -1.33
C ASP A 37 -11.19 -0.97 -0.05
N ALA A 38 -11.01 -2.28 0.12
CA ALA A 38 -11.45 -3.00 1.30
C ALA A 38 -10.74 -2.50 2.58
N GLY A 39 -9.57 -1.88 2.45
CA GLY A 39 -8.85 -1.21 3.54
C GLY A 39 -9.58 0.00 4.12
N GLN A 40 -10.56 0.56 3.41
CA GLN A 40 -11.36 1.71 3.87
C GLN A 40 -12.66 1.30 4.58
N GLY A 41 -12.80 0.03 4.99
CA GLY A 41 -13.93 -0.43 5.81
C GLY A 41 -15.13 -1.02 5.04
N GLY A 42 -14.91 -1.52 3.82
CA GLY A 42 -15.96 -2.16 3.00
C GLY A 42 -16.00 -3.69 3.12
N GLY A 43 -17.21 -4.26 3.23
CA GLY A 43 -17.47 -5.70 3.26
C GLY A 43 -18.09 -6.26 1.97
N PRO A 44 -18.48 -7.56 1.96
CA PRO A 44 -18.98 -8.26 0.77
C PRO A 44 -20.20 -7.60 0.14
N GLU A 45 -21.18 -7.17 0.95
CA GLU A 45 -22.40 -6.53 0.47
C GLU A 45 -22.11 -5.17 -0.17
N GLN A 46 -21.19 -4.39 0.42
CA GLN A 46 -20.80 -3.10 -0.15
C GLN A 46 -20.08 -3.29 -1.48
N LEU A 47 -19.22 -4.30 -1.59
CA LEU A 47 -18.57 -4.66 -2.86
C LEU A 47 -19.59 -5.10 -3.91
N PHE A 48 -20.58 -5.92 -3.53
CA PHE A 48 -21.65 -6.34 -4.44
C PHE A 48 -22.38 -5.13 -5.04
N HIS A 49 -22.76 -4.17 -4.20
CA HIS A 49 -23.41 -2.93 -4.67
C HIS A 49 -22.49 -2.07 -5.53
N ALA A 50 -21.21 -1.97 -5.19
CA ALA A 50 -20.23 -1.22 -5.98
C ALA A 50 -20.02 -1.84 -7.37
N ILE A 51 -19.92 -3.18 -7.46
CA ILE A 51 -19.82 -3.89 -8.75
C ILE A 51 -21.07 -3.64 -9.59
N ASN A 52 -22.27 -3.73 -9.00
CA ASN A 52 -23.50 -3.49 -9.74
C ASN A 52 -23.57 -2.06 -10.30
N ARG A 53 -23.19 -1.05 -9.50
CA ARG A 53 -23.13 0.35 -9.97
C ARG A 53 -22.14 0.52 -11.11
N ALA A 54 -20.93 -0.02 -10.98
CA ALA A 54 -19.90 0.07 -12.01
C ALA A 54 -20.36 -0.57 -13.34
N TRP A 55 -21.02 -1.73 -13.29
CA TRP A 55 -21.53 -2.39 -14.50
C TRP A 55 -22.71 -1.68 -15.15
N GLN A 56 -23.63 -1.11 -14.36
CA GLN A 56 -24.72 -0.28 -14.89
C GLN A 56 -24.20 0.94 -15.64
N ALA A 57 -23.07 1.50 -15.20
CA ALA A 57 -22.38 2.60 -15.86
C ALA A 57 -21.40 2.14 -16.95
N GLU A 58 -21.38 0.84 -17.29
CA GLU A 58 -20.43 0.23 -18.25
C GLU A 58 -18.95 0.47 -17.90
N HIS A 59 -18.65 0.70 -16.63
CA HIS A 59 -17.30 0.97 -16.14
C HIS A 59 -16.53 -0.31 -15.82
N ARG A 60 -15.20 -0.16 -15.85
CA ARG A 60 -14.27 -1.12 -15.27
C ARG A 60 -14.06 -0.78 -13.80
N MET A 61 -13.87 -1.82 -12.99
CA MET A 61 -13.71 -1.67 -11.54
C MET A 61 -12.44 -2.35 -11.06
N VAL A 62 -11.72 -1.70 -10.16
CA VAL A 62 -10.58 -2.23 -9.44
C VAL A 62 -10.98 -2.51 -8.00
N VAL A 63 -10.66 -3.70 -7.49
CA VAL A 63 -10.87 -4.09 -6.10
C VAL A 63 -9.51 -4.22 -5.44
N LEU A 64 -9.27 -3.52 -4.33
CA LEU A 64 -8.04 -3.59 -3.55
C LEU A 64 -8.31 -4.31 -2.25
N SER A 65 -7.49 -5.32 -1.93
CA SER A 65 -7.62 -6.05 -0.67
C SER A 65 -6.27 -6.59 -0.16
N THR A 66 -6.22 -6.93 1.13
CA THR A 66 -5.26 -7.92 1.65
C THR A 66 -5.79 -9.34 1.42
N PRO A 67 -4.97 -10.39 1.62
CA PRO A 67 -5.44 -11.78 1.57
C PRO A 67 -6.60 -12.05 2.55
N ALA A 68 -6.49 -11.57 3.80
CA ALA A 68 -7.56 -11.73 4.79
C ALA A 68 -8.86 -11.02 4.37
N GLN A 69 -8.76 -9.83 3.78
CA GLN A 69 -9.92 -9.11 3.25
C GLN A 69 -10.53 -9.83 2.04
N SER A 70 -9.69 -10.35 1.14
CA SER A 70 -10.10 -11.14 -0.03
C SER A 70 -10.94 -12.35 0.35
N GLU A 71 -10.52 -13.08 1.40
CA GLU A 71 -11.30 -14.19 1.96
C GLU A 71 -12.66 -13.73 2.50
N ILE A 72 -12.69 -12.62 3.24
CA ILE A 72 -13.94 -12.05 3.78
C ILE A 72 -14.89 -11.66 2.65
N LEU A 73 -14.41 -10.90 1.65
CA LEU A 73 -15.19 -10.47 0.48
C LEU A 73 -15.77 -11.68 -0.28
N SER A 74 -15.01 -12.76 -0.38
CA SER A 74 -15.40 -13.99 -1.07
C SER A 74 -16.40 -14.87 -0.30
N LYS A 75 -16.82 -14.48 0.92
CA LYS A 75 -17.86 -15.21 1.67
C LYS A 75 -19.24 -15.09 1.03
N LEU A 76 -19.53 -13.99 0.34
CA LEU A 76 -20.78 -13.80 -0.40
C LEU A 76 -20.67 -14.50 -1.77
N PRO A 77 -21.48 -15.54 -2.06
CA PRO A 77 -21.31 -16.36 -3.27
C PRO A 77 -21.32 -15.58 -4.59
N ASP A 78 -22.20 -14.58 -4.70
CA ASP A 78 -22.27 -13.72 -5.88
C ASP A 78 -21.00 -12.90 -6.08
N VAL A 79 -20.45 -12.33 -5.01
CA VAL A 79 -19.18 -11.59 -5.06
C VAL A 79 -18.04 -12.52 -5.45
N ARG A 80 -17.96 -13.70 -4.83
CA ARG A 80 -16.95 -14.71 -5.17
C ARG A 80 -16.97 -15.07 -6.65
N SER A 81 -18.15 -15.33 -7.21
CA SER A 81 -18.30 -15.65 -8.63
C SER A 81 -17.79 -14.53 -9.53
N ARG A 82 -18.04 -13.26 -9.15
CA ARG A 82 -17.63 -12.09 -9.92
C ARG A 82 -16.14 -11.77 -9.80
N LEU A 83 -15.56 -11.96 -8.62
CA LEU A 83 -14.11 -11.87 -8.42
C LEU A 83 -13.40 -12.93 -9.26
N ALA A 84 -13.89 -14.17 -9.24
CA ALA A 84 -13.34 -15.29 -10.02
C ALA A 84 -13.47 -15.09 -11.54
N ALA A 85 -14.50 -14.38 -12.01
CA ALA A 85 -14.67 -14.02 -13.42
C ALA A 85 -13.81 -12.82 -13.86
N GLY A 86 -13.23 -12.08 -12.90
CA GLY A 86 -12.35 -10.94 -13.16
C GLY A 86 -10.89 -11.34 -13.39
N ILE A 87 -10.03 -10.33 -13.53
CA ILE A 87 -8.57 -10.49 -13.55
C ILE A 87 -8.08 -10.42 -12.09
N PHE A 88 -7.44 -11.48 -11.60
CA PHE A 88 -6.81 -11.50 -10.29
C PHE A 88 -5.30 -11.26 -10.41
N LEU A 89 -4.78 -10.33 -9.62
CA LEU A 89 -3.36 -10.00 -9.53
C LEU A 89 -2.95 -9.95 -8.05
N SER A 90 -1.84 -10.59 -7.71
CA SER A 90 -1.25 -10.52 -6.37
C SER A 90 0.06 -9.74 -6.41
N ILE A 91 0.21 -8.78 -5.50
CA ILE A 91 1.46 -8.06 -5.25
C ILE A 91 2.21 -8.85 -4.17
N PRO A 92 3.34 -9.49 -4.50
CA PRO A 92 4.12 -10.19 -3.51
C PRO A 92 4.68 -9.23 -2.46
N ASP A 93 4.98 -9.77 -1.28
CA ASP A 93 5.70 -8.99 -0.28
C ASP A 93 7.03 -8.49 -0.87
N PRO A 94 7.34 -7.20 -0.69
CA PRO A 94 8.55 -6.64 -1.26
C PRO A 94 9.77 -7.22 -0.55
N GLY A 95 10.73 -7.68 -1.35
CA GLY A 95 12.04 -8.06 -0.84
C GLY A 95 12.83 -6.84 -0.34
N ASP A 96 13.91 -7.12 0.38
CA ASP A 96 14.72 -6.11 1.07
C ASP A 96 15.23 -5.00 0.13
N GLU A 97 15.53 -5.30 -1.13
CA GLU A 97 15.96 -4.29 -2.12
C GLU A 97 14.83 -3.30 -2.47
N VAL A 98 13.59 -3.79 -2.57
CA VAL A 98 12.44 -2.91 -2.82
C VAL A 98 12.16 -2.07 -1.57
N LEU A 99 12.21 -2.66 -0.38
CA LEU A 99 12.07 -1.94 0.88
C LEU A 99 13.17 -0.87 1.06
N THR A 100 14.42 -1.20 0.72
CA THR A 100 15.55 -0.26 0.71
C THR A 100 15.27 0.93 -0.21
N THR A 101 14.77 0.65 -1.42
CA THR A 101 14.42 1.69 -2.39
C THR A 101 13.26 2.57 -1.91
N ILE A 102 12.26 1.99 -1.26
CA ILE A 102 11.14 2.72 -0.65
C ILE A 102 11.67 3.66 0.44
N LEU A 103 12.47 3.14 1.38
CA LEU A 103 13.07 3.92 2.46
C LEU A 103 13.89 5.10 1.91
N GLU A 104 14.79 4.81 0.98
CA GLU A 104 15.64 5.82 0.34
C GLU A 104 14.79 6.91 -0.31
N ARG A 105 13.77 6.53 -1.09
CA ARG A 105 12.91 7.48 -1.77
C ARG A 105 12.14 8.38 -0.81
N HIS A 106 11.62 7.83 0.28
CA HIS A 106 10.91 8.61 1.30
C HIS A 106 11.84 9.61 2.01
N LEU A 107 13.07 9.20 2.37
CA LEU A 107 14.05 10.08 3.00
C LEU A 107 14.55 11.19 2.06
N LEU A 108 14.75 10.86 0.78
CA LEU A 108 15.24 11.80 -0.24
C LEU A 108 14.29 12.98 -0.47
N VAL A 109 12.98 12.78 -0.35
CA VAL A 109 11.99 13.88 -0.44
C VAL A 109 12.24 14.96 0.62
N HIS A 110 12.85 14.59 1.75
CA HIS A 110 13.22 15.49 2.84
C HIS A 110 14.71 15.89 2.83
N GLY A 111 15.44 15.58 1.75
CA GLY A 111 16.86 15.87 1.63
C GLY A 111 17.76 15.02 2.52
N ILE A 112 17.22 13.97 3.17
CA ILE A 112 17.99 13.05 4.00
C ILE A 112 18.63 12.01 3.09
N LYS A 113 19.97 11.95 3.09
CA LYS A 113 20.75 10.98 2.31
C LYS A 113 21.46 10.04 3.25
N LEU A 114 21.22 8.74 3.08
CA LEU A 114 21.93 7.67 3.79
C LEU A 114 22.79 6.90 2.80
N THR A 115 23.85 6.26 3.30
CA THR A 115 24.60 5.31 2.47
C THR A 115 23.75 4.06 2.23
N ARG A 116 24.04 3.31 1.16
CA ARG A 116 23.35 2.03 0.90
C ARG A 116 23.54 1.04 2.04
N GLU A 117 24.72 1.06 2.67
CA GLU A 117 25.05 0.24 3.84
C GLU A 117 24.18 0.59 5.04
N ASP A 118 23.97 1.88 5.33
CA ASP A 118 23.09 2.34 6.40
C ASP A 118 21.62 1.97 6.14
N LEU A 119 21.15 2.15 4.89
CA LEU A 119 19.80 1.76 4.49
C LEU A 119 19.59 0.26 4.69
N GLN A 120 20.49 -0.57 4.15
CA GLN A 120 20.42 -2.02 4.32
C GLN A 120 20.50 -2.42 5.79
N PHE A 121 21.44 -1.85 6.56
CA PHE A 121 21.54 -2.09 8.00
C PHE A 121 20.22 -1.84 8.73
N PHE A 122 19.52 -0.77 8.35
CA PHE A 122 18.25 -0.38 8.95
C PHE A 122 17.10 -1.30 8.52
N ILE A 123 16.98 -1.60 7.22
CA ILE A 123 15.96 -2.50 6.66
C ILE A 123 16.02 -3.90 7.31
N HIS A 124 17.22 -4.44 7.53
CA HIS A 124 17.37 -5.78 8.13
C HIS A 124 16.84 -5.88 9.59
N ARG A 125 16.56 -4.74 10.23
CA ARG A 125 16.09 -4.65 11.62
C ARG A 125 14.65 -4.14 11.74
N LEU A 126 14.08 -3.65 10.65
CA LEU A 126 12.68 -3.27 10.60
C LEU A 126 11.80 -4.50 10.32
N PRO A 127 10.52 -4.45 10.74
CA PRO A 127 9.53 -5.37 10.22
C PRO A 127 9.52 -5.32 8.68
N ARG A 128 9.37 -6.49 8.04
CA ARG A 128 9.36 -6.64 6.58
C ARG A 128 8.03 -6.22 5.96
N SER A 129 7.65 -4.96 6.15
CA SER A 129 6.48 -4.37 5.51
C SER A 129 6.78 -2.97 4.97
N PRO A 130 6.25 -2.59 3.80
CA PRO A 130 6.36 -1.23 3.29
C PRO A 130 5.81 -0.18 4.25
N GLN A 131 4.75 -0.52 4.97
CA GLN A 131 4.11 0.41 5.90
C GLN A 131 5.06 0.75 7.05
N ASP A 132 5.73 -0.24 7.63
CA ASP A 132 6.68 -0.03 8.71
C ASP A 132 7.91 0.74 8.23
N VAL A 133 8.37 0.46 7.00
CA VAL A 133 9.48 1.20 6.38
C VAL A 133 9.12 2.67 6.14
N ILE A 134 7.91 2.95 5.63
CA ILE A 134 7.42 4.32 5.44
C ILE A 134 7.28 5.02 6.79
N HIS A 135 6.72 4.34 7.79
CA HIS A 135 6.59 4.87 9.14
C HIS A 135 7.96 5.19 9.77
N ALA A 136 8.95 4.33 9.57
CA ALA A 136 10.33 4.56 10.03
C ALA A 136 10.96 5.79 9.39
N ALA A 137 10.72 6.00 8.08
CA ALA A 137 11.21 7.20 7.39
C ALA A 137 10.60 8.48 7.98
N GLU A 138 9.30 8.48 8.24
CA GLU A 138 8.60 9.62 8.86
C GLU A 138 9.11 9.88 10.28
N LEU A 139 9.28 8.84 11.08
CA LEU A 139 9.80 8.95 12.46
C LEU A 139 11.23 9.48 12.47
N MET A 140 12.09 8.96 11.58
CA MET A 140 13.46 9.43 11.41
C MET A 140 13.49 10.94 11.11
N LYS A 141 12.67 11.39 10.16
CA LYS A 141 12.54 12.80 9.78
C LYS A 141 12.05 13.65 10.96
N ASN A 142 11.04 13.20 11.69
CA ASN A 142 10.50 13.93 12.85
C ASN A 142 11.57 14.10 13.96
N ILE A 143 12.25 13.01 14.33
CA ILE A 143 13.30 13.04 15.37
C ILE A 143 14.47 13.95 14.95
N MET A 144 14.91 13.86 13.69
CA MET A 144 15.98 14.72 13.17
C MET A 144 15.60 16.19 13.26
N PHE A 145 14.36 16.53 12.92
CA PHE A 145 13.86 17.89 12.98
C PHE A 145 13.74 18.40 14.42
N GLU A 146 13.08 17.65 15.30
CA GLU A 146 12.81 18.04 16.69
C GLU A 146 14.09 18.15 17.52
N GLN A 147 15.00 17.18 17.37
CA GLN A 147 16.23 17.12 18.15
C GLN A 147 17.42 17.80 17.44
N LYS A 148 17.18 18.42 16.26
CA LYS A 148 18.21 19.06 15.41
C LYS A 148 19.43 18.17 15.19
N MET A 149 19.20 16.87 15.02
CA MET A 149 20.26 15.88 14.82
C MET A 149 20.38 15.48 13.35
N THR A 150 21.57 15.03 12.98
CA THR A 150 21.82 14.43 11.66
C THR A 150 21.60 12.92 11.70
N ALA A 151 21.52 12.31 10.52
CA ALA A 151 21.54 10.86 10.39
C ALA A 151 22.75 10.26 11.12
N SER A 152 22.50 9.31 12.02
CA SER A 152 23.52 8.67 12.86
C SER A 152 23.03 7.34 13.39
N LYS A 153 23.95 6.49 13.88
CA LYS A 153 23.59 5.23 14.55
C LYS A 153 22.65 5.43 15.74
N LYS A 154 22.79 6.54 16.47
CA LYS A 154 21.90 6.89 17.60
C LYS A 154 20.46 7.08 17.12
N LEU A 155 20.27 7.80 16.02
CA LEU A 155 18.94 7.99 15.42
C LEU A 155 18.33 6.65 15.01
N PHE A 156 19.10 5.77 14.37
CA PHE A 156 18.59 4.45 13.97
C PHE A 156 18.14 3.63 15.18
N HIS A 157 18.86 3.70 16.30
CA HIS A 157 18.45 3.01 17.52
C HIS A 157 17.12 3.54 18.06
N LEU A 158 16.97 4.88 18.16
CA LEU A 158 15.73 5.51 18.62
C LEU A 158 14.52 5.12 17.75
N VAL A 159 14.68 5.11 16.43
CA VAL A 159 13.59 4.74 15.51
C VAL A 159 13.26 3.25 15.62
N LEU A 160 14.26 2.38 15.78
CA LEU A 160 14.03 0.94 15.95
C LEU A 160 13.36 0.61 17.29
N GLU A 161 13.72 1.30 18.37
CA GLU A 161 13.09 1.14 19.68
C GLU A 161 11.59 1.45 19.62
N GLU A 162 11.20 2.53 18.93
CA GLU A 162 9.80 2.93 18.81
C GLU A 162 8.97 1.96 17.95
N ILE A 163 9.54 1.43 16.86
CA ILE A 163 8.82 0.57 15.91
C ILE A 163 8.66 -0.87 16.42
N VAL A 164 9.60 -1.33 17.24
CA VAL A 164 9.61 -2.70 17.77
C VAL A 164 8.90 -2.80 19.13
N SER A 165 8.59 -1.67 19.78
CA SER A 165 7.80 -1.60 21.02
C SER A 165 6.31 -1.78 20.81
#